data_AF-G5SX80-F1
#
_entry.id   AF-G5SX80-F1
#
_cell.length_a   1.000
_cell.length_b   1.000
_cell.length_c   1.000
_cell.angle_alpha   90.00
_cell.angle_beta   90.00
_cell.angle_gamma   90.00
#
_symmetry.space_group_name_H-M   'P 1'
#
loop_
_entity.id
_entity.type
_entity.pdbx_description
1 polymer ?
#
loop_
_entity_poly.entity_id
_entity_poly.type
_entity_poly.pdbx_seq_one_letter_code
_entity_poly.pdbx_strand_id
1 'polypeptide(L)' 'ERGIELIASENFVSDQVMEAAGSILTNKYAEGYPGRRYYGGCEVVDEIEQIAIDRAKLLF' A
#
# COMPACT_ATOMS: atom_id res chain seq x y z
N GLU A 1 6.43 21.79 9.99
CA GLU A 1 6.49 22.81 8.92
C GLU A 1 6.32 24.22 9.50
N ARG A 2 6.35 25.27 8.67
CA ARG A 2 5.91 26.63 9.04
C ARG A 2 4.59 26.92 8.33
N GLY A 3 3.47 26.75 9.02
CA GLY A 3 2.12 26.93 8.47
C GLY A 3 1.07 26.34 9.42
N ILE A 4 -0.18 26.83 9.34
CA ILE A 4 -1.33 26.17 9.95
C ILE A 4 -2.14 25.59 8.79
N GLU A 5 -2.17 24.26 8.68
CA GLU A 5 -2.95 23.59 7.65
C GLU A 5 -4.42 23.54 8.05
N LEU A 6 -5.27 24.21 7.26
CA LEU A 6 -6.71 24.38 7.53
C LEU A 6 -7.59 23.72 6.46
N ILE A 7 -7.00 23.05 5.47
CA ILE A 7 -7.74 22.33 4.43
C ILE A 7 -8.23 21.01 5.04
N ALA A 8 -9.56 20.85 5.12
CA ALA A 8 -10.19 19.74 5.85
C ALA A 8 -9.87 18.34 5.33
N SER A 9 -9.45 18.22 4.07
CA SER A 9 -9.09 16.94 3.43
C SER A 9 -7.58 16.68 3.39
N GLU A 10 -6.75 17.63 3.80
CA GLU A 10 -5.30 17.43 3.88
C GLU A 10 -4.92 16.71 5.16
N ASN A 11 -3.79 16.00 5.11
CA ASN A 11 -3.26 15.30 6.26
C ASN A 11 -1.76 15.03 6.08
N PHE A 12 -1.12 14.66 7.19
CA PHE A 12 0.25 14.16 7.21
C PHE A 12 0.22 12.65 7.43
N VAL A 13 0.86 11.91 6.53
CA VAL A 13 1.05 10.47 6.70
C VAL A 13 2.28 10.21 7.57
N SER A 14 2.39 9.01 8.16
CA SER A 14 3.58 8.66 8.95
C SER A 14 4.79 8.33 8.06
N ASP A 15 5.99 8.43 8.61
CA ASP A 15 7.24 8.10 7.90
C ASP A 15 7.24 6.66 7.36
N GLN A 16 6.62 5.72 8.08
CA GLN A 16 6.53 4.32 7.65
C GLN A 16 5.65 4.15 6.40
N VAL A 17 4.60 4.97 6.25
CA VAL A 17 3.77 4.96 5.03
C VAL A 17 4.60 5.45 3.85
N MET A 18 5.40 6.51 4.05
CA MET A 18 6.29 7.03 3.02
C MET A 18 7.38 6.02 2.62
N GLU A 19 7.99 5.34 3.58
CA GLU A 19 9.00 4.30 3.34
C GLU A 19 8.44 3.14 2.52
N ALA A 20 7.25 2.66 2.85
CA ALA A 20 6.59 1.58 2.12
C ALA A 20 6.22 1.99 0.69
N ALA A 21 5.64 3.19 0.52
CA ALA A 21 5.25 3.72 -0.79
C ALA A 21 6.44 3.95 -1.73
N GLY A 22 7.61 4.32 -1.18
CA GLY A 22 8.86 4.50 -1.91
C GLY A 22 9.71 3.22 -2.09
N SER A 23 9.20 2.06 -1.68
CA SER A 23 9.95 0.80 -1.72
C SER A 23 10.08 0.21 -3.13
N ILE A 24 10.92 -0.83 -3.26
CA ILE A 24 11.11 -1.58 -4.50
C ILE A 24 9.84 -2.24 -5.06
N LEU A 25 8.75 -2.28 -4.29
CA LEU A 25 7.48 -2.87 -4.72
C LEU A 25 6.90 -2.16 -5.94
N THR A 26 7.22 -0.89 -6.16
CA THR A 26 6.81 -0.15 -7.37
C THR A 26 7.34 -0.78 -8.67
N ASN A 27 8.40 -1.59 -8.61
CA ASN A 27 8.99 -2.25 -9.77
C ASN A 27 8.20 -3.47 -10.24
N LYS A 28 7.31 -4.02 -9.38
CA LYS A 28 6.62 -5.27 -9.69
C LYS A 28 5.26 -5.02 -10.32
N TYR A 29 5.11 -5.46 -11.57
CA TYR A 29 3.82 -5.54 -12.23
C TYR A 29 3.10 -6.84 -11.80
N ALA A 30 1.93 -6.72 -11.18
CA ALA A 30 1.20 -7.84 -10.56
C ALA A 30 -0.31 -7.81 -10.88
N GLU A 31 -0.65 -7.76 -12.17
CA GLU A 31 -2.04 -7.77 -12.61
C GLU A 31 -2.79 -9.05 -12.21
N GLY A 32 -4.06 -8.91 -11.85
CA GLY A 32 -4.90 -9.97 -11.30
C GLY A 32 -5.09 -9.80 -9.79
N TYR A 33 -5.49 -10.89 -9.11
CA TYR A 33 -5.67 -10.94 -7.65
C TYR A 33 -4.69 -11.93 -7.02
N PRO A 34 -4.50 -11.92 -5.68
CA PRO A 34 -3.66 -12.90 -5.00
C PRO A 34 -4.03 -14.35 -5.39
N GLY A 35 -3.03 -15.15 -5.74
CA GLY A 35 -3.20 -16.52 -6.25
C GLY A 35 -3.83 -16.64 -7.64
N ARG A 36 -4.16 -15.53 -8.31
CA ARG A 36 -4.76 -15.44 -9.65
C ARG A 36 -4.12 -14.31 -10.46
N ARG A 37 -2.79 -14.33 -10.54
CA ARG A 37 -2.01 -13.34 -11.29
C ARG A 37 -1.86 -13.75 -12.74
N TYR A 38 -1.82 -12.77 -13.64
CA TYR A 38 -1.49 -12.99 -15.05
C TYR A 38 0.01 -13.21 -15.27
N TYR A 39 0.85 -12.76 -14.33
CA TYR A 39 2.31 -12.81 -14.41
C TYR A 39 2.91 -13.56 -13.22
N GLY A 40 4.04 -14.24 -13.45
CA GLY A 40 4.76 -14.98 -12.40
C GLY A 40 5.63 -14.09 -11.50
N GLY A 41 6.12 -14.64 -10.39
CA GLY A 41 7.02 -13.96 -9.45
C GLY A 41 6.32 -12.90 -8.59
N CYS A 42 5.04 -13.10 -8.26
CA CYS A 42 4.20 -12.17 -7.52
C CYS A 42 3.98 -12.61 -6.06
N GLU A 43 4.70 -13.62 -5.57
CA GLU A 43 4.48 -14.26 -4.27
C GLU A 43 4.52 -13.24 -3.12
N VAL A 44 5.52 -12.34 -3.12
CA VAL A 44 5.65 -11.28 -2.12
C VAL A 44 4.54 -10.24 -2.22
N VAL A 45 4.08 -9.91 -3.44
CA VAL A 45 2.98 -8.95 -3.64
C VAL A 45 1.66 -9.55 -3.17
N ASP A 46 1.45 -10.84 -3.38
CA ASP A 46 0.27 -11.57 -2.90
C ASP A 46 0.18 -11.55 -1.37
N GLU A 47 1.29 -11.79 -0.68
CA GLU A 47 1.35 -11.69 0.78
C GLU A 47 0.99 -10.28 1.27
N ILE A 48 1.55 -9.25 0.64
CA ILE A 48 1.31 -7.85 1.02
C ILE A 48 -0.14 -7.44 0.76
N GLU A 49 -0.70 -7.80 -0.39
CA GLU A 49 -2.09 -7.49 -0.74
C GLU A 49 -3.06 -8.22 0.21
N GLN A 50 -2.77 -9.47 0.56
CA GLN A 50 -3.58 -10.22 1.52
C GLN A 50 -3.55 -9.57 2.92
N ILE A 51 -2.38 -9.17 3.41
CA ILE A 51 -2.24 -8.44 4.69
C ILE A 51 -3.06 -7.14 4.66
N ALA A 52 -3.03 -6.39 3.55
CA ALA A 52 -3.78 -5.16 3.41
C ALA A 52 -5.30 -5.40 3.44
N ILE A 53 -5.78 -6.42 2.72
CA ILE A 53 -7.20 -6.82 2.70
C ILE A 53 -7.67 -7.19 4.10
N ASP A 54 -6.90 -8.03 4.82
CA ASP A 54 -7.29 -8.51 6.14
C ASP A 54 -7.32 -7.38 7.17
N ARG A 55 -6.36 -6.45 7.11
CA ARG A 55 -6.34 -5.26 7.97
C ARG A 55 -7.48 -4.31 7.66
N ALA A 56 -7.81 -4.09 6.39
CA ALA A 56 -8.94 -3.25 6.01
C ALA A 56 -10.26 -3.81 6.55
N LYS A 57 -10.47 -5.13 6.44
CA LYS A 57 -11.64 -5.82 7.00
C LYS A 57 -11.70 -5.84 8.53
N LEU A 58 -10.56 -5.66 9.20
CA LEU A 58 -10.53 -5.60 10.66
C LEU A 58 -10.88 -4.19 11.18
N LEU A 59 -10.59 -3.16 10.40
CA LEU A 59 -10.81 -1.76 10.78
C LEU A 59 -12.29 -1.32 10.68
N PHE A 60 -13.09 -1.98 9.84
CA PHE A 60 -14.47 -1.62 9.51
C PHE A 60 -15.40 -2.84 9.62
#